data_AF-A0A937LQA5-F1
#
_entry.id   AF-A0A937LQA5-F1
#
_cell.length_a   1.000
_cell.length_b   1.000
_cell.length_c   1.000
_cell.angle_alpha   90.00
_cell.angle_beta   90.00
_cell.angle_gamma   90.00
#
_symmetry.space_group_name_H-M   'P 1'
#
loop_
_entity.id
_entity.type
_entity.pdbx_description
1 polymer ?
#
loop_
_entity_poly.entity_id
_entity_poly.type
_entity_poly.pdbx_seq_one_letter_code
_entity_poly.pdbx_strand_id
1 'polypeptide(L)'
;NAPDLSLMAKARAGFHGPVSTGINQLLKGMGGPEYILSLLTGYTGKEKTASGTTLYENTAYPGGWISMAPPLEDEIVEFEDGHKNDLTHLSEDISAFLMWTAEPKLNDRKRAGTVGVLILGLLTILLFLANKALWKPIKNREI
;
A
#
# COMPACT_ATOMS: atom_id res chain seq x y z
N ASN A 1 14.45 13.57 -15.33
CA ASN A 1 14.47 13.85 -13.88
C ASN A 1 13.88 12.66 -13.14
N ALA A 2 14.58 12.16 -12.12
CA ALA A 2 14.05 11.11 -11.25
C ALA A 2 12.89 11.67 -10.40
N PRO A 3 11.84 10.89 -10.14
CA PRO A 3 10.74 11.31 -9.28
C PRO A 3 11.20 11.38 -7.82
N ASP A 4 10.62 12.31 -7.05
CA ASP A 4 10.78 12.33 -5.60
C ASP A 4 10.13 11.10 -4.95
N LEU A 5 10.79 10.53 -3.95
CA LEU A 5 10.37 9.28 -3.32
C LEU A 5 9.57 9.47 -2.03
N SER A 6 9.51 10.68 -1.48
CA SER A 6 8.91 10.98 -0.17
C SER A 6 7.46 10.50 -0.04
N LEU A 7 6.71 10.46 -1.13
CA LEU A 7 5.32 10.00 -1.17
C LEU A 7 5.07 8.84 -2.14
N MET A 8 6.13 8.22 -2.69
CA MET A 8 6.00 7.24 -3.78
C MET A 8 5.10 6.05 -3.40
N ALA A 9 5.25 5.53 -2.18
CA ALA A 9 4.48 4.39 -1.69
C ALA A 9 2.97 4.68 -1.50
N LYS A 10 2.55 5.95 -1.50
CA LYS A 10 1.12 6.34 -1.51
C LYS A 10 0.65 6.89 -2.85
N ALA A 11 1.58 7.35 -3.69
CA ALA A 11 1.30 7.93 -5.00
C ALA A 11 1.10 6.87 -6.10
N ARG A 12 1.20 5.58 -5.77
CA ARG A 12 1.03 4.45 -6.69
C ARG A 12 0.06 3.44 -6.10
N ALA A 13 -0.68 2.79 -6.99
CA ALA A 13 -1.52 1.64 -6.66
C ALA A 13 -0.96 0.40 -7.37
N GLY A 14 -0.72 -0.68 -6.62
CA GLY A 14 -0.34 -1.97 -7.18
C GLY A 14 -1.54 -2.85 -7.51
N PHE A 15 -2.69 -2.59 -6.88
CA PHE A 15 -3.90 -3.37 -7.07
C PHE A 15 -5.00 -2.56 -7.79
N HIS A 16 -5.64 -3.19 -8.79
CA HIS A 16 -6.71 -2.60 -9.59
C HIS A 16 -7.79 -3.63 -9.92
N GLY A 17 -9.03 -3.19 -10.20
CA GLY A 17 -10.14 -4.06 -10.63
C GLY A 17 -10.70 -4.97 -9.51
N PRO A 18 -11.33 -6.12 -9.86
CA PRO A 18 -11.77 -6.53 -11.20
C PRO A 18 -12.72 -5.52 -11.85
N VAL A 19 -12.68 -5.40 -13.19
CA VAL A 19 -13.59 -4.57 -14.01
C VAL A 19 -13.74 -3.12 -13.48
N SER A 20 -12.64 -2.52 -13.01
CA SER A 20 -12.61 -1.15 -12.43
C SER A 20 -13.56 -0.91 -11.25
N THR A 21 -14.00 -1.97 -10.55
CA THR A 21 -14.90 -1.87 -9.39
C THR A 21 -14.22 -1.41 -8.10
N GLY A 22 -12.88 -1.42 -8.05
CA GLY A 22 -12.11 -1.09 -6.85
C GLY A 22 -12.08 -2.21 -5.79
N ILE A 23 -12.69 -3.37 -6.04
CA ILE A 23 -12.77 -4.49 -5.07
C ILE A 23 -11.38 -4.95 -4.62
N ASN A 24 -10.40 -5.04 -5.53
CA ASN A 24 -9.04 -5.44 -5.17
C ASN A 24 -8.38 -4.43 -4.21
N GLN A 25 -8.66 -3.13 -4.37
CA GLN A 25 -8.12 -2.10 -3.48
C GLN A 25 -8.76 -2.15 -2.10
N LEU A 26 -10.06 -2.48 -2.04
CA LEU A 26 -10.78 -2.66 -0.78
C LEU A 26 -10.23 -3.86 0.02
N LEU A 27 -9.92 -4.96 -0.66
CA LEU A 27 -9.51 -6.21 0.01
C LEU A 27 -8.00 -6.32 0.26
N LYS A 28 -7.17 -5.80 -0.65
CA LYS A 28 -5.70 -5.93 -0.60
C LYS A 28 -4.98 -4.62 -0.26
N GLY A 29 -5.72 -3.52 -0.11
CA GLY A 29 -5.16 -2.18 0.04
C GLY A 29 -4.75 -1.57 -1.29
N MET A 30 -4.11 -0.40 -1.24
CA MET A 30 -3.69 0.31 -2.46
C MET A 30 -2.56 -0.41 -3.22
N GLY A 31 -1.70 -1.16 -2.52
CA GLY A 31 -0.61 -1.92 -3.16
C GLY A 31 0.62 -1.08 -3.52
N GLY A 32 0.81 0.08 -2.90
CA GLY A 32 1.90 1.01 -3.24
C GLY A 32 3.31 0.46 -2.96
N PRO A 33 3.63 -0.04 -1.74
CA PRO A 33 4.90 -0.70 -1.51
C PRO A 33 5.05 -1.99 -2.34
N GLU A 34 3.98 -2.74 -2.56
CA GLU A 34 3.99 -3.94 -3.42
C GLU A 34 4.30 -3.60 -4.89
N TYR A 35 3.85 -2.43 -5.36
CA TYR A 35 4.24 -1.89 -6.67
C TYR A 35 5.73 -1.56 -6.73
N ILE A 36 6.29 -0.94 -5.68
CA ILE A 36 7.73 -0.63 -5.62
C ILE A 36 8.56 -1.92 -5.64
N LEU A 37 8.18 -2.91 -4.84
CA LEU A 37 8.83 -4.22 -4.82
C LEU A 37 8.78 -4.88 -6.21
N SER A 38 7.61 -4.89 -6.84
CA SER A 38 7.42 -5.44 -8.19
C SER A 38 8.22 -4.67 -9.25
N LEU A 39 8.39 -3.35 -9.07
CA LEU A 39 9.21 -2.52 -9.95
C LEU A 39 10.70 -2.86 -9.82
N LEU A 40 11.21 -2.99 -8.60
CA LEU A 40 12.63 -3.27 -8.35
C LEU A 40 13.02 -4.70 -8.79
N THR A 41 12.12 -5.66 -8.65
CA THR A 41 12.33 -7.07 -9.04
C THR A 41 11.95 -7.36 -10.50
N GLY A 42 11.26 -6.44 -11.18
CA GLY A 42 10.59 -6.71 -12.46
C GLY A 42 11.42 -6.51 -13.72
N TYR A 43 12.73 -6.28 -13.62
CA TYR A 43 13.62 -6.05 -14.76
C TYR A 43 13.94 -7.33 -15.53
N THR A 44 13.88 -7.29 -16.86
CA THR A 44 14.14 -8.47 -17.72
C THR A 44 15.54 -8.49 -18.33
N GLY A 45 16.30 -7.39 -18.19
CA GLY A 45 17.60 -7.19 -18.84
C GLY A 45 17.52 -6.76 -20.31
N LYS A 46 16.33 -6.59 -20.91
CA LYS A 46 16.20 -6.04 -22.27
C LYS A 46 16.27 -4.52 -22.27
N GLU A 47 16.91 -3.99 -23.30
CA GLU A 47 17.05 -2.55 -23.50
C GLU A 47 16.53 -2.13 -24.88
N LYS A 48 16.00 -0.90 -24.96
CA LYS A 48 15.69 -0.25 -26.23
C LYS A 48 16.14 1.20 -26.19
N THR A 49 16.57 1.72 -27.33
CA THR A 49 16.80 3.16 -27.49
C THR A 49 15.58 3.77 -28.17
N ALA A 50 14.97 4.77 -27.53
CA ALA A 50 13.88 5.56 -28.10
C ALA A 50 14.19 7.04 -27.94
N SER A 51 14.14 7.81 -29.04
CA SER A 51 14.37 9.26 -29.04
C SER A 51 15.65 9.69 -28.31
N GLY A 52 16.75 8.94 -28.49
CA GLY A 52 18.05 9.22 -27.88
C GLY A 52 18.16 8.88 -26.39
N THR A 53 17.16 8.20 -25.81
CA THR A 53 17.18 7.74 -24.41
C THR A 53 17.15 6.22 -24.36
N THR A 54 18.00 5.62 -23.53
CA THR A 54 17.96 4.18 -23.21
C THR A 54 16.80 3.89 -22.25
N LEU A 55 15.99 2.91 -22.60
CA LEU A 55 14.87 2.42 -21.80
C LEU A 55 15.09 0.95 -21.50
N TYR A 56 14.74 0.56 -20.27
CA TYR A 56 14.87 -0.79 -19.73
C TYR A 56 13.50 -1.43 -19.65
N GLU A 57 13.38 -2.69 -20.07
CA GLU A 57 12.13 -3.44 -19.98
C GLU A 57 11.85 -3.83 -18.51
N ASN A 58 10.63 -3.55 -18.05
CA ASN A 58 10.18 -3.83 -16.70
C ASN A 58 8.72 -4.33 -16.71
N THR A 59 8.44 -5.45 -16.07
CA THR A 59 7.13 -6.11 -16.10
C THR A 59 6.06 -5.41 -15.27
N ALA A 60 6.44 -4.64 -14.25
CA ALA A 60 5.52 -3.93 -13.36
C ALA A 60 5.25 -2.48 -13.81
N TYR A 61 6.18 -1.87 -14.56
CA TYR A 61 6.02 -0.50 -15.02
C TYR A 61 4.93 -0.37 -16.09
N PRO A 62 3.99 0.59 -15.97
CA PRO A 62 2.98 0.82 -17.00
C PRO A 62 3.61 1.07 -18.38
N GLY A 63 3.24 0.25 -19.37
CA GLY A 63 3.80 0.32 -20.72
C GLY A 63 5.12 -0.44 -20.91
N GLY A 64 5.62 -1.12 -19.87
CA GLY A 64 6.69 -2.12 -19.96
C GLY A 64 8.11 -1.57 -20.11
N TRP A 65 8.30 -0.25 -20.26
CA TRP A 65 9.60 0.36 -20.54
C TRP A 65 9.82 1.60 -19.68
N ILE A 66 10.91 1.60 -18.90
CA ILE A 66 11.24 2.66 -17.95
C ILE A 66 12.64 3.22 -18.23
N SER A 67 12.84 4.52 -17.99
CA SER A 67 14.16 5.18 -18.13
C SER A 67 15.11 4.95 -16.94
N MET A 68 14.67 4.21 -15.92
CA MET A 68 15.45 3.89 -14.72
C MET A 68 16.19 2.57 -14.99
N ALA A 69 17.52 2.60 -14.98
CA ALA A 69 18.35 1.39 -15.02
C ALA A 69 18.07 0.51 -13.78
N PRO A 70 18.30 -0.82 -13.86
CA PRO A 70 18.20 -1.70 -12.71
C PRO A 70 19.07 -1.17 -11.56
N PRO A 71 18.49 -0.80 -10.41
CA PRO A 71 19.25 -0.13 -9.35
C PRO A 71 19.87 -1.11 -8.33
N LEU A 72 19.47 -2.38 -8.37
CA LEU A 72 19.84 -3.39 -7.38
C LEU A 72 20.35 -4.64 -8.08
N GLU A 73 21.31 -5.29 -7.44
CA GLU A 73 21.85 -6.60 -7.79
C GLU A 73 21.96 -7.41 -6.49
N ASP A 74 22.07 -8.73 -6.61
CA ASP A 74 22.26 -9.60 -5.43
C ASP A 74 23.56 -9.22 -4.71
N GLU A 75 23.51 -9.23 -3.38
CA GLU A 75 24.67 -8.99 -2.51
C GLU A 75 25.33 -7.60 -2.64
N ILE A 76 24.64 -6.62 -3.25
CA ILE A 76 25.15 -5.25 -3.42
C ILE A 76 25.41 -4.51 -2.08
N VAL A 77 24.79 -4.98 -0.99
CA VAL A 77 25.00 -4.46 0.36
C VAL A 77 25.22 -5.61 1.35
N GLU A 78 25.96 -5.32 2.41
CA GLU A 78 26.16 -6.23 3.54
C GLU A 78 25.42 -5.67 4.76
N PHE A 79 24.52 -6.48 5.34
CA PHE A 79 23.77 -6.09 6.53
C PHE A 79 24.54 -6.45 7.81
N GLU A 80 24.57 -5.54 8.78
CA GLU A 80 25.29 -5.72 10.05
C GLU A 80 24.77 -6.91 10.87
N ASP A 81 23.48 -7.21 10.76
CA ASP A 81 22.82 -8.31 11.46
C ASP A 81 22.88 -9.65 10.69
N GLY A 82 23.54 -9.68 9.53
CA GLY A 82 23.61 -10.86 8.67
C GLY A 82 22.29 -11.20 7.98
N HIS A 83 21.36 -10.25 7.83
CA HIS A 83 20.16 -10.44 7.04
C HIS A 83 20.49 -10.81 5.58
N LYS A 84 19.59 -11.55 4.92
CA LYS A 84 19.73 -11.88 3.50
C LYS A 84 19.73 -10.62 2.65
N ASN A 85 20.63 -10.58 1.68
CA ASN A 85 20.88 -9.45 0.79
C ASN A 85 20.65 -9.82 -0.69
N ASP A 86 19.80 -10.81 -0.96
CA ASP A 86 19.30 -11.05 -2.32
C ASP A 86 18.32 -9.95 -2.75
N LEU A 87 18.16 -9.81 -4.06
CA LEU A 87 17.34 -8.77 -4.70
C LEU A 87 15.92 -8.67 -4.14
N THR A 88 15.32 -9.80 -3.75
CA THR A 88 13.93 -9.80 -3.25
C THR A 88 13.85 -9.19 -1.87
N HIS A 89 14.71 -9.60 -0.95
CA HIS A 89 14.75 -9.07 0.41
C HIS A 89 15.13 -7.59 0.40
N LEU A 90 16.13 -7.19 -0.40
CA LEU A 90 16.49 -5.78 -0.56
C LEU A 90 15.34 -4.93 -1.09
N SER A 91 14.61 -5.44 -2.09
CA SER A 91 13.44 -4.75 -2.64
C SER A 91 12.31 -4.63 -1.64
N GLU A 92 12.11 -5.63 -0.77
CA GLU A 92 11.13 -5.61 0.31
C GLU A 92 11.48 -4.57 1.38
N ASP A 93 12.74 -4.54 1.82
CA ASP A 93 13.23 -3.59 2.83
C ASP A 93 13.12 -2.15 2.34
N ILE A 94 13.53 -1.88 1.09
CA ILE A 94 13.40 -0.55 0.47
C ILE A 94 11.92 -0.16 0.35
N SER A 95 11.05 -1.09 -0.02
CA SER A 95 9.61 -0.83 -0.14
C SER A 95 8.97 -0.53 1.22
N ALA A 96 9.36 -1.26 2.27
CA ALA A 96 8.94 -1.02 3.64
C ALA A 96 9.42 0.34 4.15
N PHE A 97 10.69 0.68 3.88
CA PHE A 97 11.27 1.98 4.21
C PHE A 97 10.51 3.12 3.50
N LEU A 98 10.27 3.01 2.20
CA LEU A 98 9.54 4.02 1.44
C LEU A 98 8.08 4.15 1.91
N MET A 99 7.44 3.07 2.33
CA MET A 99 6.13 3.13 2.97
C MET A 99 6.17 3.90 4.30
N TRP A 100 7.21 3.69 5.11
CA TRP A 100 7.41 4.44 6.33
C TRP A 100 7.66 5.93 6.07
N THR A 101 8.49 6.28 5.07
CA THR A 101 8.70 7.70 4.70
C THR A 101 7.41 8.37 4.23
N ALA A 102 6.57 7.65 3.50
CA ALA A 102 5.31 8.16 3.01
C ALA A 102 4.26 8.28 4.13
N GLU A 103 4.22 7.37 5.09
CA GLU A 103 3.24 7.36 6.20
C GLU A 103 3.91 7.10 7.57
N PRO A 104 4.69 8.06 8.11
CA PRO A 104 5.41 7.86 9.37
C PRO A 104 4.47 7.74 10.57
N LYS A 105 3.21 8.18 10.43
CA LYS A 105 2.15 8.13 11.45
C LYS A 105 1.18 6.96 11.29
N LEU A 106 1.55 5.94 10.50
CA LEU A 106 0.69 4.78 10.24
C LEU A 106 0.27 4.07 11.53
N ASN A 107 1.20 3.83 12.45
CA ASN A 107 0.92 3.13 13.71
C ASN A 107 0.04 3.98 14.64
N ASP A 108 0.31 5.27 14.76
CA ASP A 108 -0.51 6.22 15.53
C ASP A 108 -1.94 6.27 14.99
N ARG A 109 -2.10 6.33 13.66
CA ARG A 109 -3.40 6.31 12.96
C ARG A 109 -4.17 5.02 13.23
N LYS A 110 -3.50 3.85 13.15
CA LYS A 110 -4.13 2.55 13.47
C LYS A 110 -4.58 2.49 14.93
N ARG A 111 -3.72 2.93 15.87
CA ARG A 111 -4.03 2.97 17.30
C ARG A 111 -5.24 3.86 17.59
N ALA A 112 -5.25 5.08 17.05
CA ALA A 112 -6.38 5.99 17.19
C ALA A 112 -7.67 5.41 16.59
N GLY A 113 -7.57 4.78 15.42
CA GLY A 113 -8.69 4.09 14.77
C GLY A 113 -9.28 2.97 15.61
N THR A 114 -8.44 2.08 16.17
CA THR A 114 -8.89 0.99 17.05
C THR A 114 -9.62 1.52 18.28
N VAL A 115 -9.07 2.54 18.95
CA VAL A 115 -9.72 3.18 20.10
C VAL A 115 -11.05 3.83 19.69
N GLY A 116 -11.08 4.52 18.55
CA GLY A 116 -12.29 5.15 18.01
C GLY A 116 -13.40 4.13 17.73
N VAL A 117 -13.09 3.00 17.08
CA VAL A 117 -14.07 1.95 16.79
C VAL A 117 -14.64 1.34 18.08
N LEU A 118 -13.83 1.14 19.11
CA LEU A 118 -14.31 0.61 20.40
C LEU A 118 -15.24 1.59 21.11
N ILE A 119 -14.88 2.88 21.17
CA ILE A 119 -15.72 3.92 21.79
C ILE A 119 -17.05 4.05 21.03
N LEU A 120 -16.99 4.13 19.70
CA LEU A 120 -18.19 4.23 18.86
C LEU A 120 -19.04 2.96 18.93
N GLY A 121 -18.43 1.78 19.02
CA GLY A 121 -19.14 0.51 19.21
C GLY A 121 -19.92 0.50 20.53
N LEU A 122 -19.28 0.90 21.63
CA LEU A 122 -19.95 1.04 22.94
C LEU A 122 -21.07 2.06 22.88
N LEU A 123 -20.81 3.26 22.34
CA LEU A 123 -21.81 4.31 22.19
C LEU A 123 -23.00 3.84 21.35
N THR A 124 -22.75 3.10 20.26
CA THR A 124 -23.79 2.55 19.39
C THR A 124 -24.70 1.58 20.15
N ILE A 125 -24.13 0.71 20.99
CA ILE A 125 -24.91 -0.20 21.83
C ILE A 125 -25.76 0.58 22.83
N LEU A 126 -25.19 1.57 23.52
CA LEU A 126 -25.92 2.40 24.47
C LEU A 126 -27.07 3.17 23.80
N LEU A 127 -26.81 3.80 22.65
CA LEU A 127 -27.82 4.51 21.87
C LEU A 127 -28.89 3.55 21.35
N PHE A 128 -28.52 2.34 20.92
CA PHE A 128 -29.49 1.34 20.49
C PHE A 128 -30.42 0.92 21.63
N LEU A 129 -29.88 0.67 22.83
CA LEU A 129 -30.69 0.33 24.01
C LEU A 129 -31.57 1.50 24.46
N ALA A 130 -31.04 2.71 24.50
CA ALA A 130 -31.79 3.92 24.84
C ALA A 130 -32.93 4.17 23.84
N ASN A 131 -32.65 4.06 22.54
CA ASN A 131 -33.64 4.15 21.48
C ASN A 131 -34.73 3.08 21.64
N LYS A 132 -34.34 1.82 21.88
CA LYS A 132 -35.29 0.72 22.09
C LYS A 132 -36.17 0.95 23.31
N ALA A 133 -35.61 1.45 24.42
CA ALA A 133 -36.36 1.76 25.63
C ALA A 133 -37.35 2.91 25.41
N LEU A 134 -36.91 4.00 24.77
CA LEU A 134 -37.71 5.19 24.48
C LEU A 134 -38.90 4.88 23.56
N TRP A 135 -38.69 4.05 22.53
CA TRP A 135 -39.71 3.73 21.53
C TRP A 135 -40.60 2.54 21.91
N LYS A 136 -40.28 1.79 22.97
CA LYS A 136 -41.07 0.65 23.46
C LYS A 136 -42.56 0.97 23.67
N PRO A 137 -42.96 2.05 24.39
CA PRO A 137 -44.38 2.33 24.64
C PRO A 137 -45.16 2.74 23.39
N ILE A 138 -44.48 3.34 22.38
CA ILE A 138 -45.11 3.77 21.14
C ILE A 138 -45.29 2.59 20.18
N LYS A 139 -44.28 1.72 20.09
CA LYS A 139 -44.29 0.57 19.17
C LYS A 139 -45.14 -0.62 19.64
N ASN A 140 -45.35 -0.76 20.94
CA ASN A 140 -46.10 -1.90 21.52
C ASN A 140 -47.56 -1.53 21.89
N ARG A 141 -48.08 -0.40 21.41
CA ARG A 141 -49.48 -0.04 21.64
C ARG A 141 -50.35 -0.85 20.68
N GLU A 142 -51.01 -1.90 21.19
CA GLU A 142 -52.11 -2.53 20.46
C GLU A 142 -53.26 -1.51 20.32
N ILE A 143 -53.86 -1.47 19.13
CA ILE A 143 -54.97 -0.57 18.77
C ILE A 143 -56.27 -1.12 19.38
#